data_AF-A0A6P4ZSF6-F1
#
_entry.id   AF-A0A6P4ZSF6-F1
#
_cell.length_a   1.000
_cell.length_b   1.000
_cell.length_c   1.000
_cell.angle_alpha   90.00
_cell.angle_beta   90.00
_cell.angle_gamma   90.00
#
_symmetry.space_group_name_H-M   'P 1'
#
loop_
_entity.id
_entity.type
_entity.pdbx_description
1 polymer ?
#
loop_
_entity_poly.entity_id
_entity_poly.type
_entity_poly.pdbx_seq_one_letter_code
_entity_poly.pdbx_strand_id
1 'polypeptide(L)'
;MWVVLILVFGLAAGPASPTGTFLATYSGYDYFKVPVSGQMSSANVKVTCDAAGYVTPCPGDGNCPYSSADCVQTGLTACTFPMNEVSQVLCGDHPWQCPAFDGVYSFMADYSSGFAYGVESGSTTVGNNQYDRYAFCARDPDDDCASNPCWFGTTCVDGNSDFSCDCPKGFEGKKCEIAAFSGQCYQFSPDALSHAEARQACSTKNGHLADVKDGQQQSFIASSIAATTGASNWLGMKLQHVYTLAYSDDSPAQGPLQISAVQPPAQCDFCVLLDSSNSFQAEPTSCTEHHNYICQSDIQSCGQHVCQNGGNCTSCFGDSIFFCDCPDGFGGKSCEININECASNPCQNGGTCHDDVNSYRCRCLPGYVGDNCEGDVDWCSLVTCPFDWTCQDYGPHFTCLAPFVRKNNYRCNSASCPDGMNCIEDGASFSCWAN
;
A
#
# COMPACT_ATOMS: atom_id res chain seq x y z
N MET A 1 -22.83 48.67 -33.35
CA MET A 1 -21.62 47.90 -33.68
C MET A 1 -21.47 46.85 -32.59
N TRP A 2 -22.10 45.69 -32.76
CA TRP A 2 -22.07 44.61 -31.77
C TRP A 2 -20.90 43.69 -32.15
N VAL A 3 -19.88 43.62 -31.31
CA VAL A 3 -18.74 42.72 -31.49
C VAL A 3 -19.17 41.36 -30.92
N VAL A 4 -19.32 40.38 -31.80
CA VAL A 4 -19.54 38.97 -31.44
C VAL A 4 -18.21 38.41 -30.94
N LEU A 5 -18.11 38.15 -29.64
CA LEU A 5 -17.00 37.37 -29.06
C LEU A 5 -17.24 35.89 -29.40
N ILE A 6 -16.47 35.36 -30.34
CA ILE A 6 -16.40 33.93 -30.62
C ILE A 6 -15.51 33.32 -29.52
N LEU A 7 -16.13 32.69 -28.53
CA LEU A 7 -15.46 31.80 -27.59
C LEU A 7 -15.06 30.54 -28.35
N VAL A 8 -13.78 30.44 -28.70
CA VAL A 8 -13.16 29.19 -29.14
C VAL A 8 -13.06 28.30 -27.91
N PHE A 9 -13.98 27.35 -27.77
CA PHE A 9 -13.79 26.21 -26.87
C PHE A 9 -12.59 25.42 -27.39
N GLY A 10 -11.44 25.61 -26.76
CA GLY A 10 -10.36 24.64 -26.83
C GLY A 10 -10.90 23.35 -26.24
N LEU A 11 -11.18 22.36 -27.09
CA LEU A 11 -11.31 20.97 -26.68
C LEU A 11 -10.01 20.62 -25.94
N ALA A 12 -10.09 20.59 -24.60
CA ALA A 12 -9.11 19.86 -23.82
C ALA A 12 -9.14 18.43 -24.34
N ALA A 13 -8.06 18.01 -25.00
CA ALA A 13 -7.87 16.62 -25.30
C ALA A 13 -7.93 15.87 -23.96
N GLY A 14 -8.93 15.00 -23.81
CA GLY A 14 -8.92 14.02 -22.74
C GLY A 14 -7.64 13.18 -22.82
N PRO A 15 -7.27 12.46 -21.75
CA PRO A 15 -6.10 11.58 -21.77
C PRO A 15 -6.20 10.68 -23.01
N ALA A 16 -5.14 10.65 -23.80
CA ALA A 16 -5.09 9.90 -25.05
C ALA A 16 -5.55 8.46 -24.79
N SER A 17 -6.59 8.02 -25.51
CA SER A 17 -6.96 6.61 -25.60
C SER A 17 -5.75 5.79 -26.06
N PRO A 18 -5.65 4.54 -25.60
CA PRO A 18 -4.38 4.04 -25.12
C PRO A 18 -3.46 3.61 -26.27
N THR A 19 -2.16 3.69 -26.03
CA THR A 19 -1.10 3.42 -27.03
C THR A 19 -0.99 1.95 -27.44
N GLY A 20 -1.83 1.06 -26.89
CA GLY A 20 -1.91 -0.36 -27.20
C GLY A 20 -3.02 -0.73 -28.19
N THR A 21 -2.79 -1.76 -28.99
CA THR A 21 -3.85 -2.40 -29.79
C THR A 21 -4.57 -3.43 -28.93
N PHE A 22 -5.88 -3.27 -28.76
CA PHE A 22 -6.72 -4.24 -28.06
C PHE A 22 -6.63 -5.62 -28.72
N LEU A 23 -6.52 -6.66 -27.89
CA LEU A 23 -6.50 -8.06 -28.29
C LEU A 23 -7.84 -8.70 -27.96
N ALA A 24 -8.13 -8.93 -26.68
CA ALA A 24 -9.37 -9.56 -26.22
C ALA A 24 -9.65 -9.22 -24.76
N THR A 25 -10.90 -9.46 -24.33
CA THR A 25 -11.28 -9.44 -22.92
C THR A 25 -11.34 -10.88 -22.41
N TYR A 26 -10.68 -11.18 -21.29
CA TYR A 26 -10.67 -12.51 -20.68
C TYR A 26 -10.52 -12.43 -19.16
N SER A 27 -11.33 -13.19 -18.42
CA SER A 27 -11.29 -13.26 -16.95
C SER A 27 -11.29 -11.88 -16.26
N GLY A 28 -12.10 -10.95 -16.76
CA GLY A 28 -12.20 -9.59 -16.19
C GLY A 28 -11.22 -8.58 -16.77
N TYR A 29 -10.21 -8.99 -17.55
CA TYR A 29 -9.18 -8.07 -18.09
C TYR A 29 -9.30 -7.81 -19.58
N ASP A 30 -9.05 -6.58 -20.00
CA ASP A 30 -8.75 -6.21 -21.38
C ASP A 30 -7.25 -6.38 -21.65
N TYR A 31 -6.89 -7.21 -22.63
CA TYR A 31 -5.50 -7.45 -23.03
C TYR A 31 -5.12 -6.64 -24.26
N PHE A 32 -3.89 -6.15 -24.28
CA PHE A 32 -3.36 -5.28 -25.33
C PHE A 32 -1.97 -5.72 -25.77
N LYS A 33 -1.63 -5.42 -27.03
CA LYS A 33 -0.25 -5.37 -27.51
C LYS A 33 0.22 -3.92 -27.60
N VAL A 34 1.33 -3.59 -26.94
CA VAL A 34 1.82 -2.20 -26.83
C VAL A 34 3.20 -2.10 -27.48
N PRO A 35 3.45 -1.19 -28.43
CA PRO A 35 4.74 -1.11 -29.11
C PRO A 35 5.86 -0.74 -28.13
N VAL A 36 6.90 -1.57 -28.07
CA VAL A 36 8.14 -1.32 -27.35
C VAL A 36 9.16 -0.76 -28.33
N SER A 37 9.92 0.27 -27.94
CA SER A 37 11.09 0.71 -28.70
C SER A 37 12.36 0.19 -28.05
N GLY A 38 13.26 -0.37 -28.85
CA GLY A 38 14.51 -0.97 -28.37
C GLY A 38 14.35 -2.44 -27.96
N GLN A 39 15.28 -2.92 -27.15
CA GLN A 39 15.42 -4.34 -26.82
C GLN A 39 14.23 -4.86 -26.00
N MET A 40 13.82 -6.10 -26.25
CA MET A 40 12.76 -6.79 -25.50
C MET A 40 13.29 -7.39 -24.18
N SER A 41 13.82 -6.54 -23.29
CA SER A 41 14.11 -6.92 -21.90
C SER A 41 12.85 -6.89 -21.04
N SER A 42 12.83 -7.62 -19.92
CA SER A 42 11.71 -7.59 -18.99
C SER A 42 11.48 -6.18 -18.43
N ALA A 43 12.56 -5.46 -18.15
CA ALA A 43 12.48 -4.06 -17.73
C ALA A 43 11.78 -3.18 -18.78
N ASN A 44 12.15 -3.31 -20.06
CA ASN A 44 11.57 -2.49 -21.13
C ASN A 44 10.10 -2.83 -21.40
N VAL A 45 9.73 -4.12 -21.34
CA VAL A 45 8.32 -4.55 -21.44
C VAL A 45 7.49 -3.95 -20.30
N LYS A 46 7.99 -4.04 -19.06
CA LYS A 46 7.31 -3.47 -17.89
C LYS A 46 7.13 -1.96 -18.01
N VAL A 47 8.23 -1.23 -18.27
CA VAL A 47 8.19 0.23 -18.43
C VAL A 47 7.24 0.65 -19.55
N THR A 48 7.15 -0.13 -20.63
CA THR A 48 6.24 0.16 -21.74
C THR A 48 4.77 -0.02 -21.35
N CYS A 49 4.41 -1.10 -20.63
CA CYS A 49 3.05 -1.27 -20.13
C CYS A 49 2.69 -0.15 -19.14
N ASP A 50 3.57 0.12 -18.16
CA ASP A 50 3.36 1.13 -17.12
C ASP A 50 3.16 2.53 -17.74
N ALA A 51 4.02 2.92 -18.69
CA ALA A 51 3.94 4.21 -19.37
C ALA A 51 2.67 4.38 -20.24
N ALA A 52 2.06 3.27 -20.65
CA ALA A 52 0.82 3.23 -21.41
C ALA A 52 -0.43 3.17 -20.51
N GLY A 53 -0.28 3.17 -19.19
CA GLY A 53 -1.38 3.05 -18.23
C GLY A 53 -1.94 1.62 -18.14
N TYR A 54 -1.11 0.62 -18.41
CA TYR A 54 -1.44 -0.79 -18.34
C TYR A 54 -0.59 -1.52 -17.31
N VAL A 55 -1.01 -2.72 -16.93
CA VAL A 55 -0.26 -3.63 -16.06
C VAL A 55 0.37 -4.77 -16.85
N THR A 56 1.42 -5.38 -16.30
CA THR A 56 1.98 -6.63 -16.81
C THR A 56 1.18 -7.82 -16.28
N PRO A 57 0.52 -8.62 -17.14
CA PRO A 57 -0.31 -9.73 -16.68
C PRO A 57 0.50 -10.98 -16.33
N CYS A 58 0.05 -11.73 -15.33
CA CYS A 58 0.53 -13.08 -15.06
C CYS A 58 -0.58 -14.05 -14.64
N PRO A 59 -0.34 -15.37 -14.77
CA PRO A 59 -1.31 -16.37 -14.33
C PRO A 59 -1.60 -16.33 -12.83
N GLY A 60 -2.83 -16.67 -12.47
CA GLY A 60 -3.34 -16.60 -11.11
C GLY A 60 -3.02 -17.79 -10.22
N ASP A 61 -2.36 -18.85 -10.73
CA ASP A 61 -1.98 -20.00 -9.92
C ASP A 61 -0.55 -19.87 -9.34
N GLY A 62 -0.42 -20.08 -8.03
CA GLY A 62 0.85 -20.00 -7.30
C GLY A 62 1.91 -21.05 -7.69
N ASN A 63 1.63 -21.91 -8.67
CA ASN A 63 2.55 -22.91 -9.20
C ASN A 63 3.23 -22.49 -10.52
N CYS A 64 3.13 -21.23 -10.93
CA CYS A 64 3.81 -20.77 -12.13
C CYS A 64 5.30 -20.47 -11.90
N PRO A 65 6.21 -21.25 -12.52
CA PRO A 65 7.65 -21.03 -12.37
C PRO A 65 8.16 -19.75 -13.08
N TYR A 66 7.28 -18.99 -13.74
CA TYR A 66 7.62 -17.83 -14.57
C TYR A 66 6.85 -16.55 -14.20
N SER A 67 6.20 -16.51 -13.03
CA SER A 67 5.58 -15.28 -12.50
C SER A 67 6.54 -14.53 -11.58
N SER A 68 6.38 -13.22 -11.51
CA SER A 68 7.14 -12.32 -10.63
C SER A 68 6.18 -11.63 -9.65
N ALA A 69 6.65 -11.21 -8.47
CA ALA A 69 5.82 -10.40 -7.58
C ALA A 69 5.39 -9.06 -8.21
N ASP A 70 6.11 -8.57 -9.23
CA ASP A 70 5.88 -7.28 -9.89
C ASP A 70 4.81 -7.31 -11.00
N CYS A 71 4.10 -8.43 -11.20
CA CYS A 71 3.01 -8.55 -12.18
C CYS A 71 1.65 -8.66 -11.48
N VAL A 72 0.58 -8.31 -12.20
CA VAL A 72 -0.80 -8.45 -11.71
C VAL A 72 -1.36 -9.81 -12.12
N GLN A 73 -1.94 -10.54 -11.17
CA GLN A 73 -2.58 -11.83 -11.44
C GLN A 73 -3.89 -11.62 -12.20
N THR A 74 -3.92 -11.96 -13.48
CA THR A 74 -5.06 -11.65 -14.37
C THR A 74 -6.00 -12.82 -14.65
N GLY A 75 -6.00 -13.83 -13.78
CA GLY A 75 -6.85 -15.01 -13.92
C GLY A 75 -6.49 -15.93 -15.10
N LEU A 76 -5.35 -15.70 -15.76
CA LEU A 76 -4.76 -16.64 -16.71
C LEU A 76 -4.37 -17.91 -15.93
N THR A 77 -4.45 -19.08 -16.58
CA THR A 77 -4.20 -20.39 -15.96
C THR A 77 -2.99 -21.12 -16.57
N ALA A 78 -2.50 -20.66 -17.72
CA ALA A 78 -1.39 -21.24 -18.44
C ALA A 78 -0.06 -20.65 -17.98
N CYS A 79 0.63 -21.40 -17.10
CA CYS A 79 1.93 -20.98 -16.58
C CYS A 79 3.03 -20.77 -17.62
N THR A 80 3.04 -21.59 -18.65
CA THR A 80 4.12 -21.53 -19.64
C THR A 80 3.85 -20.44 -20.67
N PHE A 81 2.58 -20.21 -21.01
CA PHE A 81 2.17 -19.33 -22.12
C PHE A 81 0.83 -18.64 -21.83
N PRO A 82 0.80 -17.60 -21.00
CA PRO A 82 -0.43 -16.89 -20.64
C PRO A 82 -1.13 -16.31 -21.88
N MET A 83 -0.35 -15.93 -22.88
CA MET A 83 -0.84 -15.48 -24.18
C MET A 83 -1.70 -16.56 -24.88
N ASN A 84 -1.44 -17.86 -24.73
CA ASN A 84 -2.19 -18.89 -25.44
C ASN A 84 -3.69 -18.91 -25.07
N GLU A 85 -4.06 -18.57 -23.84
CA GLU A 85 -5.47 -18.45 -23.43
C GLU A 85 -6.13 -17.25 -24.11
N VAL A 86 -5.46 -16.11 -24.16
CA VAL A 86 -5.96 -14.94 -24.87
C VAL A 86 -6.06 -15.22 -26.39
N SER A 87 -5.17 -16.04 -26.95
CA SER A 87 -5.32 -16.56 -28.32
C SER A 87 -6.57 -17.45 -28.49
N GLN A 88 -6.90 -18.29 -27.51
CA GLN A 88 -8.11 -19.14 -27.57
C GLN A 88 -9.39 -18.30 -27.59
N VAL A 89 -9.44 -17.21 -26.82
CA VAL A 89 -10.58 -16.28 -26.85
C VAL A 89 -10.76 -15.64 -28.23
N LEU A 90 -9.65 -15.30 -28.89
CA LEU A 90 -9.66 -14.70 -30.23
C LEU A 90 -10.12 -15.66 -31.33
N CYS A 91 -9.87 -16.97 -31.20
CA CYS A 91 -10.02 -17.93 -32.30
C CYS A 91 -10.94 -19.12 -32.00
N GLY A 92 -11.54 -19.19 -30.80
CA GLY A 92 -12.37 -20.30 -30.37
C GLY A 92 -11.59 -21.62 -30.23
N ASP A 93 -12.24 -22.75 -30.54
CA ASP A 93 -11.73 -24.12 -30.27
C ASP A 93 -10.51 -24.55 -31.12
N HIS A 94 -9.97 -23.66 -31.97
CA HIS A 94 -8.84 -23.95 -32.86
C HIS A 94 -7.66 -22.99 -32.65
N PRO A 95 -7.04 -22.94 -31.46
CA PRO A 95 -5.94 -22.02 -31.14
C PRO A 95 -4.72 -22.18 -32.06
N TRP A 96 -4.51 -23.37 -32.64
CA TRP A 96 -3.43 -23.66 -33.59
C TRP A 96 -3.62 -23.01 -34.97
N GLN A 97 -4.80 -22.44 -35.25
CA GLN A 97 -5.11 -21.76 -36.51
C GLN A 97 -5.03 -20.23 -36.37
N CYS A 98 -4.81 -19.70 -35.16
CA CYS A 98 -4.54 -18.29 -34.97
C CYS A 98 -3.16 -17.93 -35.54
N PRO A 99 -3.00 -16.71 -36.08
CA PRO A 99 -1.69 -16.09 -36.07
C PRO A 99 -1.19 -16.08 -34.61
N ALA A 100 0.03 -16.57 -34.37
CA ALA A 100 0.70 -16.31 -33.11
C ALA A 100 0.68 -14.79 -32.86
N PHE A 101 0.71 -14.35 -31.60
CA PHE A 101 0.83 -12.93 -31.30
C PHE A 101 2.14 -12.29 -31.80
N ASP A 102 2.98 -13.07 -32.51
CA ASP A 102 4.08 -12.69 -33.39
C ASP A 102 4.73 -11.34 -33.06
N GLY A 103 5.78 -11.43 -32.25
CA GLY A 103 6.43 -10.26 -31.71
C GLY A 103 5.73 -9.68 -30.49
N VAL A 104 4.89 -10.42 -29.76
CA VAL A 104 4.40 -9.99 -28.44
C VAL A 104 5.17 -10.72 -27.35
N TYR A 105 5.63 -9.96 -26.37
CA TYR A 105 6.50 -10.41 -25.28
C TYR A 105 5.88 -10.08 -23.93
N SER A 106 5.85 -11.07 -23.04
CA SER A 106 5.43 -10.95 -21.66
C SER A 106 6.61 -10.59 -20.77
N PHE A 107 6.33 -9.77 -19.77
CA PHE A 107 7.23 -9.53 -18.65
C PHE A 107 7.48 -10.85 -17.89
N MET A 108 8.74 -11.14 -17.60
CA MET A 108 9.17 -12.22 -16.72
C MET A 108 10.40 -11.79 -15.94
N ALA A 109 10.29 -11.60 -14.63
CA ALA A 109 11.45 -11.33 -13.79
C ALA A 109 12.09 -12.67 -13.38
N ASP A 110 12.85 -13.30 -14.28
CA ASP A 110 13.72 -14.40 -13.87
C ASP A 110 15.00 -13.85 -13.23
N TYR A 111 15.48 -14.49 -12.16
CA TYR A 111 16.71 -14.05 -11.46
C TYR A 111 17.98 -14.18 -12.31
N SER A 112 17.95 -14.92 -13.42
CA SER A 112 19.15 -15.29 -14.20
C SER A 112 19.35 -14.53 -15.51
N SER A 113 18.31 -13.93 -16.10
CA SER A 113 18.40 -13.47 -17.50
C SER A 113 17.81 -12.06 -17.73
N GLY A 114 16.80 -11.64 -16.96
CA GLY A 114 16.18 -10.31 -17.09
C GLY A 114 15.48 -10.08 -18.44
N PHE A 115 15.22 -11.15 -19.20
CA PHE A 115 14.66 -11.08 -20.55
C PHE A 115 13.15 -11.36 -20.57
N ALA A 116 12.45 -10.66 -21.46
CA ALA A 116 11.04 -10.94 -21.71
C ALA A 116 10.90 -12.19 -22.60
N TYR A 117 9.77 -12.88 -22.50
CA TYR A 117 9.48 -14.08 -23.30
C TYR A 117 8.32 -13.82 -24.25
N GLY A 118 8.52 -14.13 -25.53
CA GLY A 118 7.50 -14.01 -26.56
C GLY A 118 7.16 -15.34 -27.21
N VAL A 119 5.98 -15.39 -27.84
CA VAL A 119 5.56 -16.50 -28.69
C VAL A 119 5.71 -16.07 -30.15
N GLU A 120 6.73 -16.59 -30.83
CA GLU A 120 6.99 -16.35 -32.25
C GLU A 120 6.79 -17.63 -33.06
N SER A 121 5.85 -17.61 -34.02
CA SER A 121 5.58 -18.74 -34.92
C SER A 121 5.32 -20.09 -34.22
N GLY A 122 4.67 -20.05 -33.05
CA GLY A 122 4.38 -21.25 -32.24
C GLY A 122 5.58 -21.79 -31.46
N SER A 123 6.69 -21.05 -31.41
CA SER A 123 7.88 -21.35 -30.62
C SER A 123 8.17 -20.25 -29.61
N THR A 124 8.85 -20.62 -28.52
CA THR A 124 9.24 -19.71 -27.46
C THR A 124 10.52 -18.98 -27.81
N THR A 125 10.49 -17.64 -27.76
CA THR A 125 11.66 -16.81 -28.05
C THR A 125 12.00 -15.94 -26.84
N VAL A 126 13.29 -15.93 -26.48
CA VAL A 126 13.84 -15.03 -25.46
C VAL A 126 14.12 -13.67 -26.11
N GLY A 127 13.71 -12.58 -25.47
CA GLY A 127 13.81 -11.22 -26.02
C GLY A 127 15.23 -10.63 -26.12
N ASN A 128 16.28 -11.39 -25.78
CA ASN A 128 17.66 -10.90 -25.69
C ASN A 128 18.24 -10.33 -27.00
N ASN A 129 17.69 -10.69 -28.17
CA ASN A 129 18.11 -10.19 -29.48
C ASN A 129 16.95 -9.65 -30.32
N GLN A 130 15.84 -9.32 -29.66
CA GLN A 130 14.63 -8.88 -30.32
C GLN A 130 14.42 -7.41 -29.99
N TYR A 131 14.01 -6.64 -31.01
CA TYR A 131 13.93 -5.18 -30.92
C TYR A 131 12.66 -4.70 -31.60
N ASP A 132 12.09 -3.62 -31.08
CA ASP A 132 10.97 -2.93 -31.72
C ASP A 132 9.79 -3.88 -31.99
N ARG A 133 9.38 -4.58 -30.93
CA ARG A 133 8.29 -5.55 -30.91
C ARG A 133 7.16 -5.01 -30.01
N TYR A 134 6.31 -5.88 -29.49
CA TYR A 134 5.17 -5.52 -28.65
C TYR A 134 5.26 -6.12 -27.25
N ALA A 135 4.87 -5.37 -26.24
CA ALA A 135 4.63 -5.83 -24.89
C ALA A 135 3.21 -6.40 -24.76
N PHE A 136 3.07 -7.49 -24.03
CA PHE A 136 1.78 -8.04 -23.61
C PHE A 136 1.35 -7.33 -22.32
N CYS A 137 0.32 -6.50 -22.41
CA CYS A 137 -0.16 -5.71 -21.29
C CYS A 137 -1.65 -6.00 -21.05
N ALA A 138 -2.13 -5.75 -19.84
CA ALA A 138 -3.54 -5.87 -19.48
C ALA A 138 -4.05 -4.61 -18.80
N ARG A 139 -5.37 -4.44 -18.77
CA ARG A 139 -6.06 -3.38 -18.04
C ARG A 139 -7.35 -3.94 -17.47
N ASP A 140 -7.70 -3.55 -16.25
CA ASP A 140 -9.07 -3.75 -15.78
C ASP A 140 -10.01 -2.75 -16.51
N PRO A 141 -11.02 -3.21 -17.26
CA PRO A 141 -12.05 -2.33 -17.82
C PRO A 141 -13.02 -1.78 -16.76
N ASP A 142 -13.15 -2.44 -15.61
CA ASP A 142 -14.06 -2.06 -14.54
C ASP A 142 -13.29 -1.18 -13.53
N ASP A 143 -13.76 0.06 -13.33
CA ASP A 143 -13.27 0.95 -12.27
C ASP A 143 -14.14 0.70 -11.03
N ASP A 144 -13.74 -0.28 -10.22
CA ASP A 144 -14.44 -0.65 -8.98
C ASP A 144 -14.36 0.48 -7.93
N CYS A 145 -13.40 1.40 -8.11
CA CYS A 145 -13.23 2.60 -7.32
C CYS A 145 -14.01 3.82 -7.80
N ALA A 146 -14.79 3.74 -8.90
CA ALA A 146 -15.51 4.88 -9.47
C ALA A 146 -16.47 5.55 -8.47
N SER A 147 -17.01 4.78 -7.53
CA SER A 147 -17.91 5.26 -6.47
C SER A 147 -17.22 5.50 -5.11
N ASN A 148 -15.92 5.19 -5.02
CA ASN A 148 -15.18 5.00 -3.78
C ASN A 148 -15.98 4.21 -2.72
N PRO A 149 -15.98 2.87 -2.80
CA PRO A 149 -16.70 2.01 -1.86
C PRO A 149 -16.10 1.96 -0.44
N CYS A 150 -14.93 2.58 -0.22
CA CYS A 150 -14.19 2.53 1.03
C CYS A 150 -14.77 3.45 2.11
N TRP A 151 -14.73 2.98 3.35
CA TRP A 151 -15.24 3.74 4.48
C TRP A 151 -14.23 4.73 5.03
N PHE A 152 -14.68 5.66 5.88
CA PHE A 152 -13.84 6.71 6.48
C PHE A 152 -13.18 7.65 5.46
N GLY A 153 -13.67 7.66 4.21
CA GLY A 153 -13.09 8.44 3.12
C GLY A 153 -11.67 7.98 2.75
N THR A 154 -11.34 6.72 3.00
CA THR A 154 -10.02 6.17 2.67
C THR A 154 -9.84 5.99 1.17
N THR A 155 -8.58 5.79 0.79
CA THR A 155 -8.20 5.56 -0.60
C THR A 155 -8.69 4.19 -1.04
N CYS A 156 -9.45 4.16 -2.11
CA CYS A 156 -9.78 2.94 -2.83
C CYS A 156 -8.62 2.58 -3.76
N VAL A 157 -8.21 1.32 -3.70
CA VAL A 157 -7.20 0.72 -4.57
C VAL A 157 -7.95 -0.24 -5.51
N ASP A 158 -8.01 0.16 -6.77
CA ASP A 158 -8.69 -0.57 -7.84
C ASP A 158 -7.97 -1.90 -8.09
N GLY A 159 -8.72 -2.99 -8.05
CA GLY A 159 -8.23 -4.37 -8.14
C GLY A 159 -8.56 -5.00 -9.49
N ASN A 160 -8.87 -6.30 -9.50
CA ASN A 160 -9.36 -7.03 -10.68
C ASN A 160 -10.85 -7.34 -10.53
N SER A 161 -11.75 -6.59 -11.16
CA SER A 161 -13.19 -6.72 -10.92
C SER A 161 -13.51 -6.79 -9.42
N ASP A 162 -12.67 -6.11 -8.65
CA ASP A 162 -12.59 -6.10 -7.21
C ASP A 162 -11.87 -4.82 -6.77
N PHE A 163 -12.01 -4.45 -5.51
CA PHE A 163 -11.28 -3.32 -4.93
C PHE A 163 -10.77 -3.69 -3.55
N SER A 164 -9.76 -2.95 -3.11
CA SER A 164 -9.31 -2.93 -1.73
C SER A 164 -9.28 -1.50 -1.21
N CYS A 165 -9.18 -1.35 0.11
CA CYS A 165 -9.18 -0.05 0.76
C CYS A 165 -7.95 0.07 1.66
N ASP A 166 -7.30 1.23 1.61
CA ASP A 166 -6.20 1.57 2.51
C ASP A 166 -6.77 1.90 3.90
N CYS A 167 -6.99 0.88 4.71
CA CYS A 167 -7.68 1.03 5.98
C CYS A 167 -6.84 1.75 7.05
N PRO A 168 -7.46 2.61 7.89
CA PRO A 168 -6.79 3.21 9.02
C PRO A 168 -6.31 2.14 10.00
N LYS A 169 -5.27 2.42 10.79
CA LYS A 169 -4.77 1.50 11.81
C LYS A 169 -5.93 1.06 12.74
N GLY A 170 -6.09 -0.25 12.90
CA GLY A 170 -7.15 -0.86 13.71
C GLY A 170 -8.45 -1.18 12.95
N PHE A 171 -8.49 -0.91 11.64
CA PHE A 171 -9.57 -1.29 10.74
C PHE A 171 -9.07 -2.27 9.66
N GLU A 172 -9.94 -3.19 9.27
CA GLU A 172 -9.72 -4.23 8.27
C GLU A 172 -11.01 -4.51 7.50
N GLY A 173 -10.93 -5.42 6.55
CA GLY A 173 -12.04 -5.78 5.69
C GLY A 173 -11.99 -5.06 4.37
N LYS A 174 -12.87 -5.48 3.45
CA LYS A 174 -12.81 -5.04 2.05
C LYS A 174 -13.09 -3.54 1.91
N LYS A 175 -13.97 -3.00 2.75
CA LYS A 175 -14.39 -1.60 2.82
C LYS A 175 -13.87 -0.90 4.08
N CYS A 176 -12.98 -1.53 4.87
CA CYS A 176 -12.63 -1.11 6.23
C CYS A 176 -13.78 -1.21 7.23
N GLU A 177 -14.69 -2.18 7.02
CA GLU A 177 -15.90 -2.36 7.80
C GLU A 177 -15.73 -3.16 9.09
N ILE A 178 -14.53 -3.65 9.36
CA ILE A 178 -14.19 -4.41 10.56
C ILE A 178 -13.21 -3.61 11.39
N ALA A 179 -13.43 -3.53 12.70
CA ALA A 179 -12.58 -2.77 13.60
C ALA A 179 -12.32 -3.54 14.90
N ALA A 180 -11.12 -3.40 15.43
CA ALA A 180 -10.77 -3.90 16.75
C ALA A 180 -10.77 -2.76 17.78
N PHE A 181 -11.56 -2.88 18.85
CA PHE A 181 -11.62 -1.89 19.92
C PHE A 181 -11.79 -2.55 21.28
N SER A 182 -10.92 -2.20 22.23
CA SER A 182 -10.98 -2.64 23.64
C SER A 182 -11.11 -4.16 23.82
N GLY A 183 -10.35 -4.95 23.06
CA GLY A 183 -10.35 -6.41 23.19
C GLY A 183 -11.49 -7.12 22.45
N GLN A 184 -12.27 -6.39 21.64
CA GLN A 184 -13.43 -6.90 20.91
C GLN A 184 -13.34 -6.48 19.43
N CYS A 185 -13.89 -7.31 18.54
CA CYS A 185 -14.01 -7.01 17.13
C CYS A 185 -15.44 -6.59 16.81
N TYR A 186 -15.59 -5.61 15.92
CA TYR A 186 -16.88 -5.14 15.42
C TYR A 186 -16.86 -5.20 13.90
N GLN A 187 -17.89 -5.76 13.29
CA GLN A 187 -18.15 -5.66 11.86
C GLN A 187 -19.45 -4.92 11.66
N PHE A 188 -19.41 -3.77 10.99
CA PHE A 188 -20.61 -3.01 10.67
C PHE A 188 -21.13 -3.48 9.32
N SER A 189 -22.43 -3.78 9.24
CA SER A 189 -23.05 -4.23 8.00
C SER A 189 -24.00 -3.16 7.45
N PRO A 190 -23.91 -2.82 6.16
CA PRO A 190 -24.87 -1.94 5.51
C PRO A 190 -26.19 -2.63 5.15
N ASP A 191 -26.27 -3.97 5.26
CA ASP A 191 -27.46 -4.72 4.88
C ASP A 191 -28.60 -4.51 5.88
N ALA A 192 -29.78 -4.16 5.37
CA ALA A 192 -30.97 -3.99 6.19
C ALA A 192 -31.72 -5.31 6.34
N LEU A 193 -31.68 -5.91 7.54
CA LEU A 193 -32.28 -7.22 7.85
C LEU A 193 -33.18 -7.15 9.09
N SER A 194 -34.09 -8.12 9.25
CA SER A 194 -34.78 -8.31 10.52
C SER A 194 -33.80 -8.71 11.63
N HIS A 195 -34.17 -8.48 12.90
CA HIS A 195 -33.29 -8.78 14.03
C HIS A 195 -32.86 -10.27 14.07
N ALA A 196 -33.79 -11.17 13.74
CA ALA A 196 -33.52 -12.60 13.69
C ALA A 196 -32.55 -12.98 12.57
N GLU A 197 -32.71 -12.39 11.38
CA GLU A 197 -31.80 -12.59 10.24
C GLU A 197 -30.42 -12.01 10.51
N ALA A 198 -30.35 -10.81 11.10
CA ALA A 198 -29.09 -10.18 11.50
C ALA A 198 -28.34 -11.02 12.54
N ARG A 199 -29.05 -11.57 13.54
CA ARG A 199 -28.46 -12.51 14.51
C ARG A 199 -27.88 -13.74 13.83
N GLN A 200 -28.60 -14.31 12.86
CA GLN A 200 -28.13 -15.46 12.11
C GLN A 200 -26.91 -15.10 11.24
N ALA A 201 -26.90 -13.92 10.61
CA ALA A 201 -25.79 -13.44 9.79
C ALA A 201 -24.50 -13.20 10.59
N CYS A 202 -24.60 -12.77 11.85
CA CYS A 202 -23.44 -12.71 12.74
C CYS A 202 -22.98 -14.10 13.18
N SER A 203 -23.91 -15.00 13.48
CA SER A 203 -23.59 -16.37 13.91
C SER A 203 -22.84 -17.18 12.88
N THR A 204 -23.14 -17.03 11.58
CA THR A 204 -22.42 -17.73 10.50
C THR A 204 -20.95 -17.30 10.37
N LYS A 205 -20.58 -16.16 10.97
CA LYS A 205 -19.22 -15.62 11.01
C LYS A 205 -18.53 -15.85 12.36
N ASN A 206 -18.99 -16.82 13.16
CA ASN A 206 -18.51 -17.05 14.53
C ASN A 206 -18.64 -15.80 15.44
N GLY A 207 -19.66 -14.98 15.20
CA GLY A 207 -19.97 -13.79 15.99
C GLY A 207 -21.40 -13.80 16.52
N HIS A 208 -21.79 -12.66 17.07
CA HIS A 208 -23.13 -12.38 17.59
C HIS A 208 -23.44 -10.90 17.36
N LEU A 209 -24.68 -10.46 17.56
CA LEU A 209 -24.98 -9.03 17.50
C LEU A 209 -24.29 -8.30 18.66
N ALA A 210 -23.79 -7.10 18.41
CA ALA A 210 -22.96 -6.38 19.37
C ALA A 210 -23.70 -6.02 20.68
N ASP A 211 -23.02 -6.25 21.79
CA ASP A 211 -23.47 -5.90 23.13
C ASP A 211 -22.67 -4.68 23.62
N VAL A 212 -23.35 -3.55 23.81
CA VAL A 212 -22.72 -2.29 24.24
C VAL A 212 -22.72 -2.18 25.76
N LYS A 213 -21.56 -2.47 26.36
CA LYS A 213 -21.32 -2.62 27.78
C LYS A 213 -20.93 -1.33 28.48
N ASP A 214 -20.28 -0.40 27.78
CA ASP A 214 -19.83 0.87 28.37
C ASP A 214 -19.88 2.06 27.40
N GLY A 215 -19.57 3.25 27.92
CA GLY A 215 -19.68 4.51 27.17
C GLY A 215 -18.57 4.75 26.17
N GLN A 216 -17.38 4.20 26.40
CA GLN A 216 -16.29 4.28 25.42
C GLN A 216 -16.63 3.40 24.21
N GLN A 217 -17.15 2.20 24.46
CA GLN A 217 -17.64 1.31 23.43
C GLN A 217 -18.80 1.92 22.64
N GLN A 218 -19.79 2.52 23.31
CA GLN A 218 -20.89 3.22 22.65
C GLN A 218 -20.39 4.38 21.78
N SER A 219 -19.46 5.20 22.30
CA SER A 219 -18.91 6.35 21.56
C SER A 219 -18.13 5.89 20.33
N PHE A 220 -17.33 4.83 20.48
CA PHE A 220 -16.59 4.23 19.37
C PHE A 220 -17.54 3.76 18.27
N ILE A 221 -18.50 2.89 18.62
CA ILE A 221 -19.50 2.35 17.68
C ILE A 221 -20.29 3.48 17.01
N ALA A 222 -20.78 4.47 17.78
CA ALA A 222 -21.51 5.61 17.26
C ALA A 222 -20.68 6.41 16.24
N SER A 223 -19.42 6.69 16.56
CA SER A 223 -18.51 7.40 15.66
C SER A 223 -18.22 6.62 14.37
N SER A 224 -18.09 5.29 14.47
CA SER A 224 -17.90 4.41 13.32
C SER A 224 -19.15 4.35 12.45
N ILE A 225 -20.35 4.25 13.01
CA ILE A 225 -21.61 4.29 12.24
C ILE A 225 -21.73 5.62 11.49
N ALA A 226 -21.50 6.74 12.19
CA ALA A 226 -21.60 8.08 11.61
C ALA A 226 -20.64 8.29 10.42
N ALA A 227 -19.46 7.66 10.45
CA ALA A 227 -18.46 7.74 9.40
C ALA A 227 -18.64 6.72 8.26
N THR A 228 -19.66 5.85 8.34
CA THR A 228 -19.89 4.75 7.42
C THR A 228 -21.27 4.86 6.78
N THR A 229 -22.29 4.21 7.34
CA THR A 229 -23.65 4.20 6.77
C THR A 229 -24.51 5.35 7.28
N GLY A 230 -24.20 5.88 8.47
CA GLY A 230 -25.03 6.87 9.19
C GLY A 230 -26.43 6.35 9.57
N ALA A 231 -26.73 5.07 9.34
CA ALA A 231 -28.02 4.47 9.60
C ALA A 231 -28.10 3.85 10.99
N SER A 232 -29.33 3.68 11.49
CA SER A 232 -29.58 2.96 12.74
C SER A 232 -29.18 1.49 12.63
N ASN A 233 -28.60 0.94 13.70
CA ASN A 233 -28.03 -0.41 13.69
C ASN A 233 -28.58 -1.28 14.82
N TRP A 234 -28.95 -2.53 14.51
CA TRP A 234 -29.35 -3.53 15.50
C TRP A 234 -28.24 -3.88 16.49
N LEU A 235 -28.63 -4.04 17.76
CA LEU A 235 -27.79 -4.54 18.85
C LEU A 235 -28.23 -5.93 19.31
N GLY A 236 -27.32 -6.63 20.01
CA GLY A 236 -27.58 -7.92 20.67
C GLY A 236 -28.48 -7.83 21.90
N MET A 237 -28.82 -6.60 22.30
CA MET A 237 -29.58 -6.30 23.50
C MET A 237 -31.07 -6.57 23.34
N LYS A 238 -31.70 -7.03 24.41
CA LYS A 238 -33.13 -7.34 24.49
C LYS A 238 -33.79 -6.58 25.63
N LEU A 239 -35.07 -6.27 25.48
CA LEU A 239 -35.91 -5.80 26.57
C LEU A 239 -36.44 -6.98 27.38
N GLN A 240 -36.04 -7.07 28.65
CA GLN A 240 -36.63 -7.93 29.66
C GLN A 240 -37.69 -7.17 30.48
N HIS A 241 -38.62 -7.93 31.09
CA HIS A 241 -39.78 -7.47 31.86
C HIS A 241 -39.61 -6.07 32.50
N VAL A 242 -40.55 -5.14 32.20
CA VAL A 242 -40.60 -3.79 32.78
C VAL A 242 -39.34 -2.94 32.46
N TYR A 243 -39.10 -2.70 31.16
CA TYR A 243 -38.13 -1.69 30.68
C TYR A 243 -36.67 -1.94 31.08
N THR A 244 -36.29 -3.19 31.39
CA THR A 244 -34.91 -3.52 31.71
C THR A 244 -34.21 -4.06 30.47
N LEU A 245 -33.04 -3.52 30.14
CA LEU A 245 -32.21 -4.05 29.07
C LEU A 245 -31.39 -5.24 29.59
N ALA A 246 -31.26 -6.27 28.76
CA ALA A 246 -30.33 -7.36 28.95
C ALA A 246 -29.44 -7.52 27.72
N TYR A 247 -28.20 -7.96 27.92
CA TYR A 247 -27.29 -8.31 26.84
C TYR A 247 -27.72 -9.62 26.17
N SER A 248 -27.03 -9.99 25.09
CA SER A 248 -27.35 -11.20 24.32
C SER A 248 -27.24 -12.49 25.14
N ASP A 249 -26.44 -12.50 26.21
CA ASP A 249 -26.25 -13.58 27.20
C ASP A 249 -27.27 -13.56 28.36
N ASP A 250 -28.32 -12.74 28.25
CA ASP A 250 -29.37 -12.50 29.24
C ASP A 250 -28.88 -11.88 30.56
N SER A 251 -27.62 -11.42 30.65
CA SER A 251 -27.13 -10.65 31.79
C SER A 251 -27.73 -9.23 31.79
N PRO A 252 -27.98 -8.63 32.97
CA PRO A 252 -28.53 -7.28 33.04
C PRO A 252 -27.59 -6.26 32.42
N ALA A 253 -28.12 -5.36 31.59
CA ALA A 253 -27.33 -4.28 31.03
C ALA A 253 -26.87 -3.33 32.14
N GLN A 254 -25.55 -3.13 32.27
CA GLN A 254 -24.93 -2.22 33.23
C GLN A 254 -24.06 -1.23 32.47
N GLY A 255 -24.67 -0.19 31.92
CA GLY A 255 -23.94 0.74 31.05
C GLY A 255 -24.73 2.02 30.72
N PRO A 256 -24.11 2.98 30.02
CA PRO A 256 -24.65 4.33 29.82
C PRO A 256 -25.79 4.44 28.82
N LEU A 257 -26.11 3.38 28.06
CA LEU A 257 -27.23 3.35 27.12
C LEU A 257 -28.53 3.71 27.83
N GLN A 258 -29.01 4.94 27.61
CA GLN A 258 -30.32 5.34 28.08
C GLN A 258 -31.34 4.85 27.07
N ILE A 259 -32.35 4.13 27.55
CA ILE A 259 -33.53 3.85 26.72
C ILE A 259 -34.25 5.17 26.54
N SER A 260 -34.55 5.53 25.29
CA SER A 260 -35.42 6.66 25.00
C SER A 260 -36.75 6.52 25.74
N ALA A 261 -37.28 7.63 26.28
CA ALA A 261 -38.46 7.64 27.16
C ALA A 261 -39.79 7.27 26.45
N VAL A 262 -39.72 6.68 25.27
CA VAL A 262 -40.88 6.26 24.48
C VAL A 262 -41.47 5.01 25.10
N GLN A 263 -42.75 5.08 25.43
CA GLN A 263 -43.51 3.99 26.03
C GLN A 263 -43.72 2.89 24.97
N PRO A 264 -43.16 1.68 25.12
CA PRO A 264 -43.28 0.62 24.15
C PRO A 264 -44.75 0.15 24.07
N PRO A 265 -45.26 -0.14 22.86
CA PRO A 265 -46.60 -0.68 22.66
C PRO A 265 -46.83 -1.97 23.47
N ALA A 266 -48.09 -2.27 23.80
CA ALA A 266 -48.49 -3.40 24.65
C ALA A 266 -48.34 -4.81 24.01
N GLN A 267 -47.51 -4.99 22.98
CA GLN A 267 -47.28 -6.28 22.30
C GLN A 267 -45.85 -6.78 22.50
N CYS A 268 -45.69 -8.09 22.61
CA CYS A 268 -44.43 -8.75 22.93
C CYS A 268 -43.65 -9.07 21.65
N ASP A 269 -42.62 -8.26 21.32
CA ASP A 269 -41.34 -8.64 20.67
C ASP A 269 -40.62 -7.38 20.19
N PHE A 270 -39.97 -6.67 21.13
CA PHE A 270 -39.15 -5.49 20.82
C PHE A 270 -37.67 -5.83 20.84
N CYS A 271 -36.97 -5.29 19.87
CA CYS A 271 -35.53 -5.36 19.72
C CYS A 271 -34.95 -3.97 19.81
N VAL A 272 -33.65 -3.89 20.08
CA VAL A 272 -32.97 -2.63 20.38
C VAL A 272 -32.02 -2.28 19.26
N LEU A 273 -32.06 -1.03 18.82
CA LEU A 273 -31.10 -0.46 17.90
C LEU A 273 -30.38 0.75 18.51
N LEU A 274 -29.22 1.10 17.97
CA LEU A 274 -28.62 2.42 18.14
C LEU A 274 -29.23 3.36 17.12
N ASP A 275 -29.98 4.35 17.59
CA ASP A 275 -30.68 5.29 16.73
C ASP A 275 -29.77 6.45 16.31
N SER A 276 -29.39 6.48 15.03
CA SER A 276 -28.53 7.54 14.50
C SER A 276 -29.22 8.91 14.48
N SER A 277 -30.55 8.96 14.50
CA SER A 277 -31.32 10.22 14.57
C SER A 277 -31.41 10.79 15.98
N ASN A 278 -31.12 9.97 17.00
CA ASN A 278 -31.25 10.32 18.42
C ASN A 278 -29.92 10.16 19.16
N SER A 279 -28.83 10.69 18.60
CA SER A 279 -27.49 10.68 19.21
C SER A 279 -27.01 9.27 19.62
N PHE A 280 -27.37 8.25 18.85
CA PHE A 280 -27.01 6.84 19.08
C PHE A 280 -27.41 6.33 20.47
N GLN A 281 -28.60 6.73 20.94
CA GLN A 281 -29.24 6.13 22.11
C GLN A 281 -29.89 4.79 21.75
N ALA A 282 -30.15 3.97 22.77
CA ALA A 282 -30.87 2.71 22.61
C ALA A 282 -32.36 2.96 22.38
N GLU A 283 -32.86 2.63 21.21
CA GLU A 283 -34.29 2.76 20.86
C GLU A 283 -34.93 1.37 20.70
N PRO A 284 -36.03 1.08 21.42
CA PRO A 284 -36.84 -0.10 21.18
C PRO A 284 -37.68 0.03 19.90
N THR A 285 -37.65 -0.97 19.03
CA THR A 285 -38.57 -1.06 17.89
C THR A 285 -38.96 -2.50 17.60
N SER A 286 -39.90 -2.72 16.68
CA SER A 286 -40.35 -4.07 16.31
C SER A 286 -39.19 -4.90 15.75
N CYS A 287 -39.00 -6.11 16.28
CA CYS A 287 -37.94 -7.03 15.82
C CYS A 287 -38.04 -7.42 14.32
N THR A 288 -39.19 -7.17 13.68
CA THR A 288 -39.44 -7.46 12.26
C THR A 288 -39.01 -6.34 11.31
N GLU A 289 -38.66 -5.16 11.84
CA GLU A 289 -38.13 -4.07 11.01
C GLU A 289 -36.79 -4.43 10.41
N HIS A 290 -36.42 -3.77 9.32
CA HIS A 290 -35.15 -4.02 8.63
C HIS A 290 -34.21 -2.85 8.86
N HIS A 291 -33.11 -3.13 9.55
CA HIS A 291 -32.08 -2.14 9.87
C HIS A 291 -30.71 -2.75 9.63
N ASN A 292 -29.71 -1.87 9.51
CA ASN A 292 -28.30 -2.26 9.52
C ASN A 292 -27.99 -2.98 10.83
N TYR A 293 -26.84 -3.63 10.93
CA TYR A 293 -26.48 -4.37 12.14
C TYR A 293 -24.99 -4.42 12.37
N ILE A 294 -24.61 -4.61 13.63
CA ILE A 294 -23.22 -4.74 14.04
C ILE A 294 -23.01 -6.13 14.60
N CYS A 295 -22.09 -6.87 13.99
CA CYS A 295 -21.61 -8.12 14.54
C CYS A 295 -20.42 -7.88 15.46
N GLN A 296 -20.34 -8.65 16.52
CA GLN A 296 -19.24 -8.67 17.48
C GLN A 296 -18.65 -10.08 17.59
N SER A 297 -17.34 -10.16 17.76
CA SER A 297 -16.63 -11.38 18.13
C SER A 297 -15.46 -11.07 19.07
N ASP A 298 -15.05 -12.05 19.85
CA ASP A 298 -13.87 -11.95 20.70
C ASP A 298 -12.59 -11.96 19.85
N ILE A 299 -11.60 -11.18 20.26
CA ILE A 299 -10.26 -11.22 19.66
C ILE A 299 -9.60 -12.57 19.99
N GLN A 300 -9.09 -13.25 18.97
CA GLN A 300 -8.30 -14.47 19.11
C GLN A 300 -6.87 -14.23 18.65
N SER A 301 -5.94 -15.09 19.07
CA SER A 301 -4.60 -15.13 18.47
C SER A 301 -4.66 -15.93 17.17
N CYS A 302 -3.95 -15.47 16.14
CA CYS A 302 -3.90 -16.18 14.86
C CYS A 302 -3.08 -17.49 14.94
N GLY A 303 -3.16 -18.29 13.87
CA GLY A 303 -2.19 -19.35 13.58
C GLY A 303 -0.75 -18.83 13.41
N GLN A 304 0.23 -19.74 13.39
CA GLN A 304 1.65 -19.37 13.29
C GLN A 304 1.97 -18.66 11.96
N HIS A 305 2.88 -17.68 12.01
CA HIS A 305 3.49 -16.99 10.87
C HIS A 305 2.57 -16.18 9.94
N VAL A 306 1.38 -15.76 10.41
CA VAL A 306 0.54 -14.83 9.65
C VAL A 306 1.20 -13.45 9.56
N CYS A 307 1.63 -12.88 10.68
CA CYS A 307 2.43 -11.65 10.69
C CYS A 307 3.93 -11.99 10.63
N GLN A 308 4.63 -11.38 9.69
CA GLN A 308 6.07 -11.50 9.49
C GLN A 308 6.84 -10.56 10.43
N ASN A 309 8.17 -10.69 10.41
CA ASN A 309 9.11 -9.80 11.13
C ASN A 309 8.84 -9.61 12.63
N GLY A 310 8.18 -10.59 13.28
CA GLY A 310 7.86 -10.54 14.71
C GLY A 310 6.60 -9.75 15.06
N GLY A 311 5.75 -9.43 14.09
CA GLY A 311 4.46 -8.79 14.33
C GLY A 311 3.52 -9.63 15.20
N ASN A 312 2.73 -8.94 16.02
CA ASN A 312 1.72 -9.58 16.87
C ASN A 312 0.42 -9.77 16.07
N CYS A 313 -0.09 -11.00 16.01
CA CYS A 313 -1.27 -11.33 15.22
C CYS A 313 -2.51 -11.55 16.09
N THR A 314 -3.58 -10.84 15.74
CA THR A 314 -4.92 -11.07 16.29
C THR A 314 -5.93 -11.31 15.19
N SER A 315 -6.88 -12.22 15.38
CA SER A 315 -7.93 -12.53 14.42
C SER A 315 -9.32 -12.24 14.98
N CYS A 316 -10.26 -11.97 14.06
CA CYS A 316 -11.65 -11.64 14.33
C CYS A 316 -12.56 -12.52 13.47
N PHE A 317 -13.73 -12.91 14.00
CA PHE A 317 -14.70 -13.72 13.25
C PHE A 317 -14.14 -15.05 12.69
N GLY A 318 -13.17 -15.64 13.40
CA GLY A 318 -12.37 -16.79 12.95
C GLY A 318 -10.99 -16.37 12.43
N ASP A 319 -10.34 -17.24 11.65
CA ASP A 319 -8.96 -17.02 11.16
C ASP A 319 -8.88 -16.27 9.82
N SER A 320 -10.01 -15.90 9.22
CA SER A 320 -10.06 -15.27 7.89
C SER A 320 -9.79 -13.76 7.91
N ILE A 321 -10.02 -13.10 9.04
CA ILE A 321 -9.72 -11.68 9.23
C ILE A 321 -8.68 -11.58 10.34
N PHE A 322 -7.54 -10.98 10.02
CA PHE A 322 -6.44 -10.80 10.95
C PHE A 322 -5.95 -9.35 10.93
N PHE A 323 -5.39 -8.95 12.06
CA PHE A 323 -4.74 -7.67 12.30
C PHE A 323 -3.31 -7.97 12.73
N CYS A 324 -2.36 -7.35 12.06
CA CYS A 324 -0.96 -7.39 12.44
C CYS A 324 -0.57 -6.05 13.08
N ASP A 325 -0.15 -6.09 14.34
CA ASP A 325 0.55 -4.96 14.95
C ASP A 325 2.03 -5.11 14.62
N CYS A 326 2.47 -4.35 13.62
CA CYS A 326 3.83 -4.42 13.11
C CYS A 326 4.82 -3.74 14.05
N PRO A 327 6.00 -4.33 14.26
CA PRO A 327 7.08 -3.64 14.95
C PRO A 327 7.50 -2.39 14.17
N ASP A 328 8.06 -1.41 14.87
CA ASP A 328 8.57 -0.20 14.23
C ASP A 328 9.58 -0.55 13.11
N GLY A 329 9.53 0.20 12.01
CA GLY A 329 10.31 -0.06 10.79
C GLY A 329 9.69 -1.07 9.81
N PHE A 330 8.59 -1.73 10.17
CA PHE A 330 7.86 -2.63 9.27
C PHE A 330 6.44 -2.12 8.97
N GLY A 331 5.98 -2.43 7.77
CA GLY A 331 4.63 -2.11 7.28
C GLY A 331 4.08 -3.22 6.40
N GLY A 332 2.94 -2.94 5.76
CA GLY A 332 2.18 -3.94 5.02
C GLY A 332 1.20 -4.70 5.92
N LYS A 333 0.26 -5.42 5.28
CA LYS A 333 -0.84 -6.09 5.99
C LYS A 333 -0.36 -7.20 6.92
N SER A 334 0.74 -7.86 6.55
CA SER A 334 1.37 -8.94 7.29
C SER A 334 2.76 -8.54 7.81
N CYS A 335 3.05 -7.25 7.94
CA CYS A 335 4.37 -6.73 8.34
C CYS A 335 5.53 -7.20 7.45
N GLU A 336 5.26 -7.50 6.18
CA GLU A 336 6.22 -8.03 5.21
C GLU A 336 7.12 -6.96 4.59
N ILE A 337 6.74 -5.69 4.69
CA ILE A 337 7.46 -4.58 4.07
C ILE A 337 8.44 -4.00 5.09
N ASN A 338 9.74 -4.03 4.81
CA ASN A 338 10.69 -3.15 5.49
C ASN A 338 10.45 -1.74 4.98
N ILE A 339 10.10 -0.81 5.86
CA ILE A 339 9.91 0.59 5.50
C ILE A 339 11.26 1.11 5.03
N ASN A 340 11.27 1.89 3.95
CA ASN A 340 12.49 2.49 3.44
C ASN A 340 12.65 3.89 4.04
N GLU A 341 13.39 4.01 5.14
CA GLU A 341 13.60 5.31 5.79
C GLU A 341 14.42 6.28 4.92
N CYS A 342 15.18 5.76 3.95
CA CYS A 342 15.89 6.55 2.96
C CYS A 342 14.99 7.20 1.90
N ALA A 343 13.70 6.85 1.80
CA ALA A 343 12.79 7.37 0.76
C ALA A 343 12.63 8.91 0.80
N SER A 344 12.81 9.51 1.97
CA SER A 344 12.77 10.98 2.14
C SER A 344 14.07 11.69 1.73
N ASN A 345 15.10 10.95 1.33
CA ASN A 345 16.47 11.44 1.09
C ASN A 345 17.00 12.27 2.27
N PRO A 346 17.12 11.68 3.47
CA PRO A 346 17.51 12.43 4.66
C PRO A 346 18.98 12.90 4.63
N CYS A 347 19.85 12.20 3.87
CA CYS A 347 21.26 12.54 3.76
C CYS A 347 21.48 13.78 2.89
N GLN A 348 22.13 14.78 3.45
CA GLN A 348 22.47 16.04 2.80
C GLN A 348 23.84 15.96 2.13
N ASN A 349 24.20 17.02 1.41
CA ASN A 349 25.53 17.22 0.82
C ASN A 349 26.04 16.04 -0.03
N GLY A 350 25.12 15.35 -0.72
CA GLY A 350 25.45 14.22 -1.60
C GLY A 350 25.81 12.92 -0.86
N GLY A 351 25.52 12.82 0.45
CA GLY A 351 25.70 11.60 1.23
C GLY A 351 24.88 10.42 0.66
N THR A 352 25.44 9.21 0.73
CA THR A 352 24.72 7.98 0.36
C THR A 352 23.87 7.50 1.54
N CYS A 353 22.56 7.32 1.34
CA CYS A 353 21.68 6.77 2.38
C CYS A 353 21.71 5.23 2.36
N HIS A 354 21.81 4.63 3.54
CA HIS A 354 21.65 3.20 3.77
C HIS A 354 20.44 2.97 4.66
N ASP A 355 19.52 2.16 4.16
CA ASP A 355 18.32 1.73 4.87
C ASP A 355 18.67 0.72 5.97
N ASP A 356 18.05 0.84 7.13
CA ASP A 356 18.17 -0.07 8.26
C ASP A 356 16.77 -0.27 8.88
N VAL A 357 16.57 -1.29 9.73
CA VAL A 357 15.25 -1.47 10.35
C VAL A 357 14.92 -0.30 11.27
N ASN A 358 13.82 0.41 10.99
CA ASN A 358 13.33 1.56 11.76
C ASN A 358 14.35 2.72 11.86
N SER A 359 15.30 2.77 10.94
CA SER A 359 16.39 3.76 10.99
C SER A 359 17.08 3.87 9.64
N TYR A 360 17.93 4.87 9.49
CA TYR A 360 18.80 4.97 8.33
C TYR A 360 20.19 5.40 8.79
N ARG A 361 21.19 5.16 7.95
CA ARG A 361 22.55 5.67 8.13
C ARG A 361 23.01 6.40 6.89
N CYS A 362 23.48 7.64 7.07
CA CYS A 362 24.12 8.38 6.01
C CYS A 362 25.63 8.10 5.98
N ARG A 363 26.12 7.71 4.80
CA ARG A 363 27.55 7.72 4.50
C ARG A 363 27.90 9.05 3.85
N CYS A 364 28.50 9.94 4.63
CA CYS A 364 28.87 11.27 4.18
C CYS A 364 30.00 11.25 3.15
N LEU A 365 29.92 12.19 2.21
CA LEU A 365 31.06 12.51 1.35
C LEU A 365 32.16 13.17 2.19
N PRO A 366 33.43 13.09 1.75
CA PRO A 366 34.52 13.74 2.47
C PRO A 366 34.31 15.23 2.63
N GLY A 367 34.60 15.75 3.83
CA GLY A 367 34.36 17.14 4.20
C GLY A 367 33.01 17.39 4.88
N TYR A 368 32.14 16.38 5.00
CA TYR A 368 30.85 16.48 5.68
C TYR A 368 30.73 15.53 6.87
N VAL A 369 29.99 15.94 7.89
CA VAL A 369 29.74 15.23 9.16
C VAL A 369 28.32 15.47 9.67
N GLY A 370 27.93 14.71 10.70
CA GLY A 370 26.57 14.70 11.24
C GLY A 370 25.82 13.45 10.80
N ASP A 371 24.73 13.14 11.51
CA ASP A 371 23.92 11.95 11.21
C ASP A 371 23.29 12.02 9.82
N ASN A 372 23.05 13.25 9.32
CA ASN A 372 22.51 13.54 8.00
C ASN A 372 23.52 14.20 7.07
N CYS A 373 24.81 14.20 7.41
CA CYS A 373 25.85 14.91 6.65
C CYS A 373 25.59 16.41 6.48
N GLU A 374 24.90 17.02 7.43
CA GLU A 374 24.46 18.42 7.40
C GLU A 374 25.55 19.42 7.79
N GLY A 375 26.57 18.96 8.51
CA GLY A 375 27.69 19.79 8.97
C GLY A 375 28.89 19.67 8.04
N ASP A 376 29.61 20.78 7.89
CA ASP A 376 30.97 20.76 7.33
C ASP A 376 31.97 20.31 8.40
N VAL A 377 32.98 19.55 7.99
CA VAL A 377 34.12 19.25 8.87
C VAL A 377 34.93 20.53 9.04
N ASP A 378 35.06 21.01 10.28
CA ASP A 378 36.05 22.03 10.62
C ASP A 378 37.41 21.37 10.81
N TRP A 379 38.17 21.27 9.73
CA TRP A 379 39.50 20.66 9.76
C TRP A 379 40.46 21.46 10.64
N CYS A 380 40.32 22.78 10.68
CA CYS A 380 41.19 23.65 11.48
C CYS A 380 40.99 23.47 12.99
N SER A 381 39.86 22.90 13.41
CA SER A 381 39.65 22.47 14.79
C SER A 381 40.29 21.11 15.12
N LEU A 382 40.49 20.26 14.12
CA LEU A 382 40.99 18.88 14.26
C LEU A 382 42.49 18.76 13.99
N VAL A 383 43.07 19.69 13.22
CA VAL A 383 44.47 19.67 12.82
C VAL A 383 45.21 20.89 13.35
N THR A 384 46.46 20.70 13.75
CA THR A 384 47.36 21.81 14.08
C THR A 384 48.39 21.94 12.97
N CYS A 385 48.34 23.05 12.23
CA CYS A 385 49.35 23.34 11.22
C CYS A 385 50.75 23.43 11.86
N PRO A 386 51.81 22.92 11.19
CA PRO A 386 53.17 23.06 11.70
C PRO A 386 53.60 24.52 11.86
N PHE A 387 54.45 24.79 12.87
CA PHE A 387 54.92 26.15 13.21
C PHE A 387 53.74 27.10 13.53
N ASP A 388 53.93 28.40 13.28
CA ASP A 388 52.90 29.44 13.47
C ASP A 388 52.09 29.65 12.17
N TRP A 389 51.85 28.59 11.38
CA TRP A 389 51.12 28.68 10.12
C TRP A 389 49.61 28.79 10.36
N THR A 390 48.94 29.56 9.50
CA THR A 390 47.50 29.76 9.60
C THR A 390 46.78 28.61 8.89
N CYS A 391 45.87 27.94 9.58
CA CYS A 391 44.95 26.99 8.94
C CYS A 391 43.82 27.74 8.24
N GLN A 392 43.51 27.34 7.02
CA GLN A 392 42.33 27.78 6.30
C GLN A 392 41.53 26.57 5.81
N ASP A 393 40.25 26.54 6.17
CA ASP A 393 39.31 25.50 5.79
C ASP A 393 38.58 25.84 4.49
N TYR A 394 38.38 24.83 3.63
CA TYR A 394 37.65 24.93 2.38
C TYR A 394 36.58 23.83 2.21
N GLY A 395 36.25 23.04 3.25
CA GLY A 395 35.24 21.98 3.19
C GLY A 395 35.86 20.58 2.99
N PRO A 396 36.00 20.07 1.75
CA PRO A 396 36.60 18.75 1.51
C PRO A 396 38.13 18.73 1.66
N HIS A 397 38.75 19.88 1.91
CA HIS A 397 40.19 20.03 2.11
C HIS A 397 40.49 21.24 2.99
N PHE A 398 41.68 21.27 3.57
CA PHE A 398 42.22 22.42 4.28
C PHE A 398 43.62 22.73 3.78
N THR A 399 44.05 23.96 4.01
CA THR A 399 45.39 24.45 3.63
C THR A 399 46.08 25.06 4.84
N CYS A 400 47.34 24.70 5.04
CA CYS A 400 48.19 25.37 6.02
C CYS A 400 49.05 26.43 5.31
N LEU A 401 48.81 27.71 5.60
CA LEU A 401 49.43 28.85 4.95
C LEU A 401 50.62 29.39 5.76
N ALA A 402 51.80 29.42 5.13
CA ALA A 402 53.00 29.97 5.74
C ALA A 402 52.97 31.52 5.75
N PRO A 403 53.31 32.17 6.88
CA PRO A 403 53.24 33.63 7.01
C PRO A 403 54.28 34.38 6.17
N PHE A 404 55.41 33.75 5.82
CA PHE A 404 56.43 34.32 4.92
C PHE A 404 57.11 33.18 4.12
N VAL A 405 57.39 33.39 2.82
CA VAL A 405 58.11 32.42 1.95
C VAL A 405 59.54 32.23 2.44
N ARG A 406 59.78 31.40 3.45
CA ARG A 406 61.12 30.94 3.83
C ARG A 406 61.10 29.61 4.60
N LYS A 407 61.27 28.50 3.86
CA LYS A 407 62.34 27.50 4.08
C LYS A 407 62.25 26.41 3.01
N ASN A 408 63.34 26.22 2.26
CA ASN A 408 63.60 24.95 1.60
C ASN A 408 63.68 23.88 2.70
N ASN A 409 62.78 22.89 2.69
CA ASN A 409 62.92 21.52 3.25
C ASN A 409 61.66 20.89 3.87
N TYR A 410 60.45 21.48 3.77
CA TYR A 410 59.25 20.70 4.13
C TYR A 410 58.78 19.89 2.92
N ARG A 411 58.59 18.58 3.11
CA ARG A 411 57.93 17.72 2.14
C ARG A 411 56.66 17.19 2.76
N CYS A 412 55.58 17.19 2.01
CA CYS A 412 54.37 16.60 2.51
C CYS A 412 54.52 15.08 2.59
N ASN A 413 54.22 14.52 3.76
CA ASN A 413 54.21 13.08 3.99
C ASN A 413 52.83 12.65 4.48
N SER A 414 52.55 11.35 4.46
CA SER A 414 51.25 10.79 4.89
C SER A 414 50.91 11.05 6.37
N ALA A 415 51.84 11.59 7.17
CA ALA A 415 51.59 12.00 8.56
C ALA A 415 51.17 13.48 8.68
N SER A 416 51.21 14.25 7.57
CA SER A 416 50.85 15.67 7.54
C SER A 416 49.36 15.92 7.27
N CYS A 417 48.67 14.94 6.67
CA CYS A 417 47.22 14.95 6.51
C CYS A 417 46.61 13.81 7.35
N PRO A 418 45.36 13.95 7.81
CA PRO A 418 44.60 12.84 8.39
C PRO A 418 44.56 11.61 7.48
N ASP A 419 44.40 10.42 8.07
CA ASP A 419 44.32 9.15 7.33
C ASP A 419 43.27 9.21 6.22
N GLY A 420 43.67 8.85 4.99
CA GLY A 420 42.81 8.83 3.80
C GLY A 420 42.84 10.09 2.92
N MET A 421 43.50 11.17 3.37
CA MET A 421 43.69 12.37 2.55
C MET A 421 45.03 12.35 1.79
N ASN A 422 45.03 12.83 0.57
CA ASN A 422 46.23 13.13 -0.21
C ASN A 422 46.79 14.49 0.17
N CYS A 423 48.11 14.62 0.05
CA CYS A 423 48.75 15.91 0.20
C CYS A 423 49.34 16.42 -1.11
N ILE A 424 49.17 17.72 -1.35
CA ILE A 424 49.73 18.45 -2.49
C ILE A 424 50.61 19.58 -1.95
N GLU A 425 51.84 19.67 -2.44
CA GLU A 425 52.76 20.76 -2.10
C GLU A 425 52.50 21.97 -3.01
N ASP A 426 52.27 23.13 -2.41
CA ASP A 426 51.99 24.40 -3.10
C ASP A 426 53.06 25.44 -2.75
N GLY A 427 54.29 25.18 -3.20
CA GLY A 427 55.44 26.05 -2.94
C GLY A 427 55.88 26.04 -1.48
N ALA A 428 55.44 27.03 -0.69
CA ALA A 428 55.77 27.16 0.74
C ALA A 428 54.63 26.70 1.67
N SER A 429 53.48 26.30 1.12
CA SER A 429 52.32 25.74 1.81
C SER A 429 52.04 24.32 1.32
N PHE A 430 51.08 23.65 1.97
CA PHE A 430 50.53 22.39 1.46
C PHE A 430 49.02 22.37 1.65
N SER A 431 48.36 21.57 0.81
CA SER A 431 46.92 21.37 0.78
C SER A 431 46.62 19.88 0.98
N CYS A 432 45.72 19.55 1.91
CA CYS A 432 45.29 18.17 2.17
C CYS A 432 43.90 17.93 1.60
N TRP A 433 43.79 17.08 0.58
CA TRP A 433 42.55 16.77 -0.11
C TRP A 433 42.07 15.37 0.22
N ALA A 434 40.80 15.21 0.58
CA ALA A 434 40.22 13.87 0.59
C ALA A 434 40.21 13.28 -0.82
N ASN A 435 40.50 11.97 -0.92
CA ASN A 435 40.40 11.21 -2.18
C ASN A 435 38.94 11.03 -2.61
#